data_AF-R6Q5C2-F1
#
_entry.id   AF-R6Q5C2-F1
#
_cell.length_a   1.000
_cell.length_b   1.000
_cell.length_c   1.000
_cell.angle_alpha   90.00
_cell.angle_beta   90.00
_cell.angle_gamma   90.00
#
_symmetry.space_group_name_H-M   'P 1'
#
loop_
_entity.id
_entity.type
_entity.pdbx_description
1 polymer ?
#
loop_
_entity_poly.entity_id
_entity_poly.type
_entity_poly.pdbx_seq_one_letter_code
_entity_poly.pdbx_strand_id
1 'polypeptide(L)' 'MMEKQIKDLAWNTFKQTGNIDTFMELMQVENIEKNAKQDIAKNVEETQYGNIKNEGDNPFRK' A
#
# COMPACT_ATOMS: atom_id res chain seq x y z
N MET A 1 11.02 0.91 -7.98
CA MET A 1 11.17 1.24 -9.41
C MET A 1 9.90 1.80 -10.07
N MET A 2 8.69 1.43 -9.61
CA MET A 2 7.41 1.86 -10.22
C MET A 2 7.03 3.33 -9.95
N GLU A 3 7.39 3.88 -8.78
CA GLU A 3 7.09 5.28 -8.37
C GLU A 3 7.66 6.34 -9.32
N LYS A 4 8.78 6.03 -10.00
CA LYS A 4 9.42 6.99 -10.92
C LYS A 4 8.62 7.17 -12.22
N GLN A 5 7.90 6.14 -12.66
CA GLN A 5 7.25 6.13 -13.99
C GLN A 5 5.98 6.99 -14.04
N ILE A 6 5.15 6.98 -12.98
CA ILE A 6 3.92 7.79 -12.93
C ILE A 6 4.26 9.28 -12.83
N LYS A 7 5.28 9.65 -12.03
CA LYS A 7 5.77 11.03 -11.93
C LYS A 7 6.32 11.55 -13.24
N ASP A 8 7.14 10.75 -13.93
CA ASP A 8 7.71 11.11 -15.22
C ASP A 8 6.59 11.26 -16.28
N LEU A 9 5.56 10.40 -16.25
CA LEU A 9 4.39 10.50 -17.12
C LEU A 9 3.58 11.78 -16.84
N ALA A 10 3.24 12.05 -15.58
CA ALA A 10 2.51 13.24 -15.18
C ALA A 10 3.27 14.51 -15.59
N TRP A 11 4.57 14.58 -15.32
CA TRP A 11 5.40 15.72 -15.68
C TRP A 11 5.49 15.93 -17.20
N ASN A 12 5.64 14.87 -17.97
CA ASN A 12 5.68 14.96 -19.43
C ASN A 12 4.34 15.41 -20.03
N THR A 13 3.21 14.91 -19.52
CA THR A 13 1.87 15.36 -19.91
C THR A 13 1.64 16.82 -19.55
N PHE A 14 2.07 17.25 -18.36
CA PHE A 14 2.02 18.66 -17.97
C PHE A 14 2.85 19.53 -18.90
N LYS A 15 4.09 19.15 -19.23
CA LYS A 15 4.94 19.93 -20.15
C LYS A 15 4.34 20.04 -21.56
N GLN A 16 3.57 19.06 -22.00
CA GLN A 16 2.93 19.09 -23.33
C GLN A 16 1.63 19.90 -23.34
N THR A 17 0.84 19.82 -22.27
CA THR A 17 -0.55 20.34 -22.27
C THR A 17 -0.75 21.57 -21.39
N GLY A 18 0.15 21.82 -20.43
CA GLY A 18 0.00 22.82 -19.38
C GLY A 18 -1.13 22.51 -18.39
N ASN A 19 -1.79 21.36 -18.48
CA ASN A 19 -2.95 21.04 -17.65
C ASN A 19 -2.51 20.57 -16.26
N ILE A 20 -2.67 21.45 -15.27
CA ILE A 20 -2.31 21.19 -13.87
C ILE A 20 -3.25 20.19 -13.19
N ASP A 21 -4.53 20.17 -13.58
CA ASP A 21 -5.52 19.28 -12.96
C ASP A 21 -5.17 17.83 -13.24
N THR A 22 -4.89 17.52 -14.52
CA THR A 22 -4.44 16.18 -14.93
C THR A 22 -3.13 15.76 -14.25
N PHE A 23 -2.19 16.69 -14.04
CA PHE A 23 -0.96 16.40 -13.29
C PHE A 23 -1.27 15.99 -11.85
N MET A 24 -2.13 16.76 -11.17
CA MET A 24 -2.49 16.52 -9.77
C MET A 24 -3.29 15.22 -9.61
N GLU A 25 -4.17 14.88 -10.56
CA GLU A 25 -4.90 13.61 -10.59
C GLU A 25 -3.94 12.42 -10.68
N LEU A 26 -2.99 12.46 -11.63
CA LEU A 26 -2.00 11.39 -11.81
C LEU A 26 -1.10 11.20 -10.58
N MET A 27 -0.73 12.30 -9.91
CA MET A 27 0.04 12.27 -8.66
C MET A 27 -0.77 11.69 -7.49
N GLN A 28 -2.09 11.92 -7.44
CA GLN A 28 -2.95 11.36 -6.39
C GLN A 28 -3.15 9.85 -6.56
N VAL A 29 -3.26 9.36 -7.79
CA VAL A 29 -3.35 7.91 -8.07
C VAL A 29 -2.14 7.17 -7.51
N GLU A 30 -0.93 7.72 -7.65
CA GLU A 30 0.29 7.16 -7.06
C GLU A 30 0.18 7.01 -5.53
N ASN A 31 -0.31 8.04 -4.84
CA ASN A 31 -0.47 8.02 -3.39
C ASN A 31 -1.51 6.98 -2.94
N ILE A 32 -2.62 6.84 -3.68
CA ILE A 32 -3.65 5.84 -3.37
C ILE A 32 -3.08 4.42 -3.51
N GLU A 33 -2.35 4.12 -4.58
CA GLU A 33 -1.72 2.80 -4.75
C GLU A 33 -0.72 2.48 -3.64
N LYS A 34 0.06 3.47 -3.20
CA LYS A 34 1.05 3.30 -2.14
C LYS A 34 0.39 2.99 -0.79
N ASN A 35 -0.67 3.73 -0.46
CA ASN A 35 -1.44 3.51 0.77
C ASN A 35 -2.13 2.13 0.73
N ALA A 36 -2.75 1.77 -0.40
CA ALA A 36 -3.39 0.46 -0.56
C ALA A 36 -2.39 -0.70 -0.40
N LYS A 37 -1.17 -0.58 -0.95
CA LYS A 37 -0.11 -1.59 -0.76
C LYS A 37 0.37 -1.68 0.69
N GLN A 38 0.48 -0.55 1.39
CA GLN A 38 0.84 -0.55 2.81
C GLN A 38 -0.24 -1.20 3.69
N ASP A 39 -1.51 -0.97 3.40
CA ASP A 39 -2.61 -1.58 4.14
C ASP A 39 -2.66 -3.10 3.94
N ILE A 40 -2.39 -3.59 2.73
CA ILE A 40 -2.27 -5.03 2.48
C ILE A 40 -1.08 -5.63 3.24
N ALA A 41 0.08 -4.96 3.26
CA ALA A 41 1.27 -5.45 3.94
C ALA A 41 1.08 -5.57 5.46
N LYS A 42 0.39 -4.61 6.10
CA LYS A 42 0.06 -4.67 7.53
C LYS A 42 -0.83 -5.85 7.88
N ASN A 43 -1.83 -6.14 7.05
CA ASN A 43 -2.72 -7.29 7.27
C ASN A 43 -1.98 -8.65 7.15
N VAL A 44 -0.93 -8.74 6.33
CA VAL A 44 -0.14 -9.97 6.20
C VAL A 44 0.72 -10.22 7.46
N GLU A 45 1.32 -9.19 8.06
CA GLU A 45 2.10 -9.34 9.30
C GLU A 45 1.22 -9.81 10.48
N GLU A 46 0.00 -9.31 10.61
CA GLU A 46 -0.96 -9.77 11.64
C GLU A 46 -1.33 -11.25 11.46
N THR A 47 -1.46 -11.74 10.22
CA THR A 47 -1.76 -13.17 9.97
C THR A 47 -0.56 -14.10 10.20
N GLN A 48 0.69 -13.62 10.05
CA GLN A 48 1.89 -14.43 10.25
C GLN A 48 2.33 -14.52 11.73
N TYR A 49 2.02 -13.52 12.56
CA TYR A 49 2.41 -13.51 13.98
C TYR A 49 1.24 -13.64 14.98
N GLY A 50 -0.02 -13.57 14.53
CA GLY A 50 -1.19 -13.42 15.40
C GLY A 50 -1.85 -14.68 15.97
N ASN A 51 -1.48 -15.90 15.54
CA ASN A 51 -2.27 -17.10 15.85
C ASN A 51 -1.55 -18.19 16.68
N ILE A 52 -0.55 -17.84 17.49
CA ILE A 52 0.01 -18.77 18.50
C ILE A 52 -0.41 -18.33 19.91
N LYS A 53 -1.72 -18.21 20.15
CA LYS A 53 -2.25 -18.35 21.50
C LYS A 53 -2.52 -19.83 21.72
N ASN A 54 -1.47 -20.59 22.05
CA ASN A 54 -1.66 -21.89 22.67
C ASN A 54 -2.23 -21.65 24.07
N GLU A 55 -3.57 -21.55 24.16
CA GLU A 55 -4.27 -21.80 25.41
C GLU A 55 -4.08 -23.27 25.73
N GLY A 56 -3.01 -23.56 26.46
CA GLY A 56 -2.66 -24.90 26.93
C GLY A 56 -3.66 -25.38 27.96
N ASP A 57 -4.84 -25.81 27.51
CA ASP A 57 -5.74 -26.64 28.30
C ASP A 57 -5.05 -27.99 28.55
N ASN A 58 -4.52 -28.13 29.76
CA ASN A 58 -3.87 -29.35 30.24
C ASN A 58 -4.95 -30.32 30.78
N PRO A 59 -5.24 -31.45 30.12
CA PRO A 59 -6.21 -32.41 30.62
C PRO A 59 -5.72 -33.25 31.81
N PHE A 60 -4.45 -33.11 32.24
CA PHE A 60 -3.86 -33.92 33.31
C PHE A 60 -3.81 -33.26 34.69
N ARG A 61 -4.47 -32.11 34.90
CA ARG A 61 -4.70 -31.58 36.25
C ARG A 61 -6.04 -32.09 36.78
N LYS A 62 -6.08 -33.34 37.25
CA LYS A 62 -7.10 -33.84 38.17
C LYS A 62 -6.47 -34.79 39.18
#